data_AF-A0A7X6XF99-F1
#
_entry.id   AF-A0A7X6XF99-F1
#
_cell.length_a   1.000
_cell.length_b   1.000
_cell.length_c   1.000
_cell.angle_alpha   90.00
_cell.angle_beta   90.00
_cell.angle_gamma   90.00
#
_symmetry.space_group_name_H-M   'P 1'
#
loop_
_entity.id
_entity.type
_entity.pdbx_description
1 polymer ?
#
loop_
_entity_poly.entity_id
_entity_poly.type
_entity_poly.pdbx_seq_one_letter_code
_entity_poly.pdbx_strand_id
1 'polypeptide(L)'
;MRKIALLLLVGFVSATGIAIGQNRTETTLEKGWKFTREDNVASINKDFDDRNWESVRIPHDWAIYGPFSSTNDRQDVAITQDGQKEAMEHAGRTGGLPFVGVGWYRNTFEVPTFSADKKVTIQFDGAMSNAHVYVNGKEAGIWRNGYNTFHFDITDLINKDGKNNTLAVRLENFSEQSRWYPGAGLYRNVHVIVTNDSHIPVWGTYVTTPRVNDEFAEVNVKTKIEFPEGANNSSDYELETVVKDIEGNPVAQQIDKLGAFANKEFDQSLIVMNPVLWDIEQPNLYSVQSTLKKAGSVIDTYNTTFGIRDIKIIPNEGFFLNGRMVKFKGVCMHHDLGPLGGAVNDAAIRRQIRILQDMGVNAIRTSHNMPAPELVKAADEMGMMLAVETFDEWGIAKVSNGYNKYFDEWAEKDVVNVVHHFRNNPSVVMWFIGNEVEEQSVMWGARRARFLQDIIQR
;
A
#
# COMPACT_ATOMS: atom_id res chain seq x y z
N MET A 1 -57.25 1.54 -57.72
CA MET A 1 -56.31 0.76 -56.88
C MET A 1 -54.97 0.63 -57.58
N ARG A 2 -54.01 1.50 -57.28
CA ARG A 2 -52.59 1.37 -57.63
C ARG A 2 -51.80 1.90 -56.44
N LYS A 3 -51.06 1.03 -55.76
CA LYS A 3 -50.17 1.37 -54.64
C LYS A 3 -48.85 1.86 -55.22
N ILE A 4 -48.43 3.07 -54.84
CA ILE A 4 -47.11 3.63 -55.11
C ILE A 4 -46.26 3.37 -53.87
N ALA A 5 -45.08 2.80 -54.09
CA ALA A 5 -44.04 2.58 -53.09
C ALA A 5 -43.34 3.91 -52.75
N LEU A 6 -43.13 4.18 -51.46
CA LEU A 6 -42.28 5.27 -50.99
C LEU A 6 -41.14 4.64 -50.17
N LEU A 7 -39.92 4.73 -50.70
CA LEU A 7 -38.68 4.42 -49.99
C LEU A 7 -38.42 5.50 -48.95
N LEU A 8 -38.26 5.10 -47.69
CA LEU A 8 -37.73 5.94 -46.62
C LEU A 8 -36.30 5.50 -46.33
N LEU A 9 -35.35 6.35 -46.68
CA LEU A 9 -33.93 6.22 -46.40
C LEU A 9 -33.71 6.62 -44.94
N VAL A 10 -33.43 5.67 -44.05
CA VAL A 10 -33.02 5.96 -42.66
C VAL A 10 -31.49 6.03 -42.64
N GLY A 11 -30.97 7.24 -42.48
CA GLY A 11 -29.54 7.48 -42.25
C GLY A 11 -29.15 7.05 -40.85
N PHE A 12 -28.28 6.05 -40.73
CA PHE A 12 -27.57 5.73 -39.51
C PHE A 12 -26.46 6.77 -39.31
N VAL A 13 -26.64 7.72 -38.38
CA VAL A 13 -25.54 8.51 -37.83
C VAL A 13 -24.89 7.65 -36.76
N SER A 14 -23.80 6.99 -37.12
CA SER A 14 -22.88 6.37 -36.17
C SER A 14 -22.21 7.48 -35.36
N ALA A 15 -22.66 7.67 -34.12
CA ALA A 15 -21.94 8.44 -33.12
C ALA A 15 -20.64 7.70 -32.81
N THR A 16 -19.55 8.11 -33.43
CA THR A 16 -18.21 7.74 -32.99
C THR A 16 -17.99 8.43 -31.65
N GLY A 17 -18.23 7.71 -30.56
CA GLY A 17 -17.73 8.10 -29.25
C GLY A 17 -16.23 8.24 -29.37
N ILE A 18 -15.72 9.45 -29.20
CA ILE A 18 -14.29 9.67 -28.96
C ILE A 18 -14.02 8.98 -27.63
N ALA A 19 -13.37 7.81 -27.69
CA ALA A 19 -12.81 7.18 -26.52
C ALA A 19 -11.79 8.16 -25.95
N ILE A 20 -12.17 8.86 -24.87
CA ILE A 20 -11.23 9.67 -24.09
C ILE A 20 -10.23 8.66 -23.54
N GLY A 21 -9.02 8.65 -24.09
CA GLY A 21 -7.95 7.78 -23.62
C GLY A 21 -7.75 7.98 -22.13
N GLN A 22 -7.85 6.91 -21.36
CA GLN A 22 -7.66 6.94 -19.92
C GLN A 22 -6.19 7.31 -19.65
N ASN A 23 -5.96 8.52 -19.12
CA ASN A 23 -4.61 9.07 -18.99
C ASN A 23 -3.73 8.36 -17.96
N ARG A 24 -4.36 7.84 -16.90
CA ARG A 24 -3.77 6.97 -15.88
C ARG A 24 -4.26 5.55 -16.07
N THR A 25 -3.35 4.59 -16.06
CA THR A 25 -3.69 3.17 -15.98
C THR A 25 -2.94 2.52 -14.83
N GLU A 26 -3.58 1.56 -14.19
CA GLU A 26 -2.99 0.74 -13.13
C GLU A 26 -3.31 -0.71 -13.46
N THR A 27 -2.27 -1.54 -13.53
CA THR A 27 -2.37 -2.94 -13.91
C THR A 27 -1.69 -3.81 -12.86
N THR A 28 -2.47 -4.66 -12.21
CA THR A 28 -1.93 -5.67 -11.29
C THR A 28 -1.35 -6.85 -12.08
N LEU A 29 -0.08 -7.17 -11.80
CA LEU A 29 0.63 -8.29 -12.42
C LEU A 29 0.34 -9.59 -11.66
N GLU A 30 -0.84 -10.17 -11.79
CA GLU A 30 -1.16 -11.42 -11.05
C GLU A 30 -0.59 -12.68 -11.70
N LYS A 31 -0.49 -12.69 -13.04
CA LYS A 31 -0.23 -13.89 -13.86
C LYS A 31 1.07 -13.75 -14.66
N GLY A 32 1.52 -14.86 -15.24
CA GLY A 32 2.69 -14.89 -16.13
C GLY A 32 4.02 -14.89 -15.38
N TRP A 33 4.01 -15.12 -14.07
CA TRP A 33 5.23 -15.18 -13.28
C TRP A 33 5.94 -16.52 -13.42
N LYS A 34 7.26 -16.44 -13.45
CA LYS A 34 8.21 -17.54 -13.36
C LYS A 34 8.95 -17.44 -12.04
N PHE A 35 9.16 -18.57 -11.36
CA PHE A 35 9.77 -18.64 -10.05
C PHE A 35 10.85 -19.72 -9.96
N THR A 36 11.94 -19.42 -9.25
CA THR A 36 12.95 -20.40 -8.83
C THR A 36 13.53 -20.03 -7.46
N ARG A 37 14.01 -21.04 -6.74
CA ARG A 37 14.83 -20.87 -5.52
C ARG A 37 16.33 -20.93 -5.79
N GLU A 38 16.73 -21.15 -7.04
CA GLU A 38 18.14 -21.13 -7.43
C GLU A 38 18.63 -19.69 -7.53
N ASP A 39 19.63 -19.33 -6.71
CA ASP A 39 20.23 -18.00 -6.79
C ASP A 39 21.23 -17.91 -7.94
N ASN A 40 20.79 -17.31 -9.04
CA ASN A 40 21.61 -17.14 -10.23
C ASN A 40 21.56 -15.68 -10.69
N VAL A 41 22.69 -14.97 -10.60
CA VAL A 41 22.80 -13.55 -11.02
C VAL A 41 22.47 -13.34 -12.50
N ALA A 42 22.63 -14.36 -13.34
CA ALA A 42 22.24 -14.27 -14.75
C ALA A 42 20.74 -14.03 -14.95
N SER A 43 19.91 -14.30 -13.94
CA SER A 43 18.46 -14.03 -13.91
C SER A 43 18.11 -12.56 -14.06
N ILE A 44 19.07 -11.65 -13.83
CA ILE A 44 18.92 -10.21 -14.09
C ILE A 44 18.75 -9.95 -15.59
N ASN A 45 19.44 -10.71 -16.45
CA ASN A 45 19.52 -10.42 -17.88
C ASN A 45 18.13 -10.49 -18.52
N LYS A 46 17.83 -9.49 -19.36
CA LYS A 46 16.53 -9.40 -20.05
C LYS A 46 16.23 -10.65 -20.91
N ASP A 47 17.27 -11.21 -21.54
CA ASP A 47 17.20 -12.35 -22.46
C ASP A 47 17.47 -13.70 -21.77
N PHE A 48 17.46 -13.74 -20.42
CA PHE A 48 17.64 -14.99 -19.67
C PHE A 48 16.51 -15.98 -19.96
N ASP A 49 16.87 -17.25 -20.18
CA ASP A 49 15.92 -18.33 -20.45
C ASP A 49 15.35 -18.91 -19.15
N ASP A 50 14.18 -18.43 -18.77
CA ASP A 50 13.42 -18.87 -17.59
C ASP A 50 12.32 -19.91 -17.93
N ARG A 51 12.32 -20.49 -19.13
CA ARG A 51 11.23 -21.40 -19.56
C ARG A 51 11.08 -22.63 -18.65
N ASN A 52 12.16 -23.07 -18.03
CA ASN A 52 12.20 -24.20 -17.11
C ASN A 52 11.83 -23.83 -15.66
N TRP A 53 11.62 -22.55 -15.35
CA TRP A 53 11.19 -22.11 -14.02
C TRP A 53 9.73 -22.47 -13.77
N GLU A 54 9.38 -22.60 -12.50
CA GLU A 54 8.02 -22.87 -12.06
C GLU A 54 7.10 -21.73 -12.49
N SER A 55 5.92 -22.06 -13.02
CA SER A 55 4.92 -21.04 -13.35
C SER A 55 4.02 -20.80 -12.16
N VAL A 56 4.03 -19.59 -11.63
CA VAL A 56 3.26 -19.22 -10.43
C VAL A 56 2.32 -18.05 -10.73
N ARG A 57 1.40 -17.80 -9.80
CA ARG A 57 0.64 -16.55 -9.71
C ARG A 57 1.03 -15.86 -8.42
N ILE A 58 1.07 -14.54 -8.44
CA ILE A 58 1.21 -13.76 -7.22
C ILE A 58 -0.16 -13.20 -6.85
N PRO A 59 -0.48 -13.02 -5.56
CA PRO A 59 0.38 -13.20 -4.38
C PRO A 59 0.90 -14.63 -4.17
N HIS A 60 2.19 -14.79 -3.87
CA HIS A 60 2.88 -16.08 -3.74
C HIS A 60 3.78 -16.12 -2.50
N ASP A 61 3.58 -17.13 -1.68
CA ASP A 61 4.44 -17.49 -0.55
C ASP A 61 5.05 -18.87 -0.83
N TRP A 62 6.33 -18.95 -1.17
CA TRP A 62 6.96 -20.23 -1.47
C TRP A 62 7.17 -21.09 -0.22
N ALA A 63 7.21 -20.49 0.96
CA ALA A 63 7.56 -21.19 2.18
C ALA A 63 6.41 -22.08 2.69
N ILE A 64 5.16 -21.71 2.40
CA ILE A 64 3.97 -22.41 2.89
C ILE A 64 3.83 -23.84 2.35
N TYR A 65 4.44 -24.12 1.19
CA TYR A 65 4.43 -25.45 0.59
C TYR A 65 5.30 -26.47 1.37
N GLY A 66 6.09 -25.99 2.34
CA GLY A 66 6.87 -26.84 3.24
C GLY A 66 8.10 -27.47 2.57
N PRO A 67 8.56 -28.63 3.07
CA PRO A 67 8.01 -29.39 4.19
C PRO A 67 8.27 -28.73 5.54
N PHE A 68 7.43 -29.05 6.53
CA PHE A 68 7.69 -28.71 7.93
C PHE A 68 8.91 -29.48 8.45
N SER A 69 9.78 -28.79 9.18
CA SER A 69 10.92 -29.39 9.89
C SER A 69 11.36 -28.47 11.03
N SER A 70 11.74 -29.05 12.17
CA SER A 70 12.37 -28.29 13.26
C SER A 70 13.72 -27.70 12.85
N THR A 71 14.34 -28.21 11.80
CA THR A 71 15.61 -27.68 11.29
C THR A 71 15.45 -26.38 10.50
N ASN A 72 14.22 -26.06 10.05
CA ASN A 72 13.96 -24.88 9.21
C ASN A 72 14.06 -23.56 9.99
N ASP A 73 13.84 -23.61 11.30
CA ASP A 73 13.83 -22.44 12.18
C ASP A 73 14.62 -22.66 13.47
N ARG A 74 15.57 -23.60 13.45
CA ARG A 74 16.47 -23.89 14.57
C ARG A 74 17.39 -22.71 14.87
N GLN A 75 17.48 -22.34 16.14
CA GLN A 75 18.28 -21.22 16.67
C GLN A 75 19.06 -21.70 17.89
N ASP A 76 20.27 -21.19 18.10
CA ASP A 76 21.06 -21.42 19.32
C ASP A 76 21.20 -20.11 20.08
N VAL A 77 20.22 -19.84 20.95
CA VAL A 77 20.04 -18.52 21.58
C VAL A 77 19.63 -18.66 23.04
N ALA A 78 19.99 -17.67 23.86
CA ALA A 78 19.47 -17.53 25.22
C ALA A 78 18.26 -16.59 25.19
N ILE A 79 17.09 -17.10 25.57
CA ILE A 79 15.87 -16.28 25.72
C ILE A 79 15.94 -15.56 27.07
N THR A 80 16.42 -14.32 27.06
CA THR A 80 16.61 -13.51 28.28
C THR A 80 15.31 -13.27 29.02
N GLN A 81 14.19 -13.16 28.30
CA GLN A 81 12.85 -12.98 28.86
C GLN A 81 12.40 -14.20 29.70
N ASP A 82 12.91 -15.39 29.38
CA ASP A 82 12.66 -16.62 30.14
C ASP A 82 13.69 -16.83 31.27
N GLY A 83 14.60 -15.87 31.47
CA GLY A 83 15.68 -15.96 32.46
C GLY A 83 16.82 -16.90 32.05
N GLN A 84 16.93 -17.28 30.77
CA GLN A 84 18.03 -18.11 30.27
C GLN A 84 19.34 -17.33 30.32
N LYS A 85 20.40 -17.96 30.83
CA LYS A 85 21.75 -17.38 30.97
C LYS A 85 22.75 -17.91 29.96
N GLU A 86 22.46 -19.06 29.37
CA GLU A 86 23.29 -19.74 28.38
C GLU A 86 22.43 -20.02 27.15
N ALA A 87 23.07 -19.99 25.98
CA ALA A 87 22.40 -20.33 24.72
C ALA A 87 22.05 -21.82 24.70
N MET A 88 20.88 -22.13 24.17
CA MET A 88 20.47 -23.50 23.90
C MET A 88 19.63 -23.58 22.64
N GLU A 89 19.49 -24.80 22.12
CA GLU A 89 18.72 -25.05 20.90
C GLU A 89 17.22 -24.78 21.13
N HIS A 90 16.66 -23.90 20.29
CA HIS A 90 15.24 -23.62 20.19
C HIS A 90 14.75 -23.83 18.76
N ALA A 91 13.49 -24.23 18.58
CA ALA A 91 12.84 -24.40 17.28
C ALA A 91 11.33 -24.11 17.38
N GLY A 92 10.65 -24.02 16.24
CA GLY A 92 9.19 -23.81 16.16
C GLY A 92 8.73 -22.35 16.24
N ARG A 93 9.66 -21.40 16.35
CA ARG A 93 9.39 -19.96 16.43
C ARG A 93 8.62 -19.42 15.22
N THR A 94 8.86 -19.99 14.04
CA THR A 94 8.22 -19.57 12.79
C THR A 94 7.30 -20.65 12.23
N GLY A 95 6.86 -21.59 13.08
CA GLY A 95 6.01 -22.70 12.70
C GLY A 95 6.73 -23.82 11.93
N GLY A 96 8.07 -23.81 11.87
CA GLY A 96 8.86 -24.88 11.25
C GLY A 96 8.82 -24.93 9.71
N LEU A 97 8.36 -23.88 9.04
CA LEU A 97 8.33 -23.78 7.57
C LEU A 97 9.65 -23.19 7.01
N PRO A 98 10.11 -23.60 5.81
CA PRO A 98 11.42 -23.26 5.26
C PRO A 98 11.46 -21.87 4.61
N PHE A 99 11.27 -20.82 5.40
CA PHE A 99 11.20 -19.44 4.90
C PHE A 99 12.55 -18.83 4.52
N VAL A 100 13.67 -19.40 4.97
CA VAL A 100 15.03 -18.88 4.72
C VAL A 100 15.52 -19.20 3.30
N GLY A 101 16.31 -18.28 2.74
CA GLY A 101 17.00 -18.43 1.46
C GLY A 101 16.52 -17.44 0.40
N VAL A 102 16.96 -17.69 -0.83
CA VAL A 102 16.72 -16.82 -1.98
C VAL A 102 15.55 -17.33 -2.82
N GLY A 103 14.78 -16.40 -3.37
CA GLY A 103 13.78 -16.65 -4.39
C GLY A 103 13.87 -15.61 -5.50
N TRP A 104 13.85 -16.06 -6.75
CA TRP A 104 13.79 -15.22 -7.93
C TRP A 104 12.43 -15.32 -8.60
N TYR A 105 11.91 -14.16 -8.99
CA TYR A 105 10.69 -14.02 -9.78
C TYR A 105 10.99 -13.30 -11.07
N ARG A 106 10.43 -13.78 -12.18
CA ARG A 106 10.47 -13.10 -13.48
C ARG A 106 9.07 -12.96 -14.06
N ASN A 107 8.79 -11.82 -14.68
CA ASN A 107 7.54 -11.54 -15.37
C ASN A 107 7.81 -10.74 -16.64
N THR A 108 6.91 -10.84 -17.61
CA THR A 108 6.87 -9.94 -18.76
C THR A 108 5.61 -9.11 -18.71
N PHE A 109 5.75 -7.79 -18.80
CA PHE A 109 4.62 -6.88 -18.79
C PHE A 109 4.68 -5.88 -19.93
N GLU A 110 3.52 -5.39 -20.33
CA GLU A 110 3.35 -4.43 -21.41
C GLU A 110 2.99 -3.07 -20.84
N VAL A 111 3.48 -2.02 -21.50
CA VAL A 111 3.04 -0.63 -21.28
C VAL A 111 2.44 -0.16 -22.59
N PRO A 112 1.21 -0.60 -22.92
CA PRO A 112 0.57 -0.18 -24.15
C PRO A 112 0.46 1.35 -24.11
N THR A 113 0.72 2.01 -25.24
CA THR A 113 0.67 3.49 -25.38
C THR A 113 1.78 4.27 -24.69
N PHE A 114 2.94 3.66 -24.40
CA PHE A 114 4.09 4.43 -23.93
C PHE A 114 4.52 5.49 -24.97
N SER A 115 4.64 6.72 -24.50
CA SER A 115 5.14 7.88 -25.23
C SER A 115 6.03 8.72 -24.31
N ALA A 116 6.79 9.67 -24.86
CA ALA A 116 7.80 10.42 -24.11
C ALA A 116 7.22 11.30 -22.99
N ASP A 117 5.92 11.60 -23.04
CA ASP A 117 5.14 12.34 -22.06
C ASP A 117 4.50 11.43 -20.98
N LYS A 118 4.90 10.16 -20.90
CA LYS A 118 4.41 9.22 -19.88
C LYS A 118 5.44 8.96 -18.79
N LYS A 119 4.92 8.64 -17.62
CA LYS A 119 5.66 8.13 -16.47
C LYS A 119 5.18 6.73 -16.13
N VAL A 120 6.11 5.86 -15.73
CA VAL A 120 5.82 4.48 -15.35
C VAL A 120 6.42 4.19 -13.99
N THR A 121 5.58 3.78 -13.06
CA THR A 121 5.96 3.38 -11.71
C THR A 121 5.62 1.91 -11.50
N ILE A 122 6.51 1.17 -10.88
CA ILE A 122 6.23 -0.18 -10.36
C ILE A 122 6.02 -0.07 -8.85
N GLN A 123 4.92 -0.60 -8.35
CA GLN A 123 4.59 -0.66 -6.92
C GLN A 123 4.51 -2.10 -6.46
N PHE A 124 5.05 -2.38 -5.28
CA PHE A 124 4.97 -3.66 -4.59
C PHE A 124 4.25 -3.42 -3.27
N ASP A 125 3.12 -4.09 -3.05
CA ASP A 125 2.36 -3.97 -1.80
C ASP A 125 3.07 -4.66 -0.62
N GLY A 126 4.01 -5.54 -0.93
CA GLY A 126 4.96 -6.19 -0.02
C GLY A 126 5.72 -7.33 -0.72
N ALA A 127 7.00 -7.47 -0.39
CA ALA A 127 7.89 -8.48 -0.95
C ALA A 127 8.81 -9.02 0.14
N MET A 128 8.60 -10.26 0.58
CA MET A 128 9.26 -10.84 1.76
C MET A 128 10.51 -11.64 1.36
N SER A 129 11.73 -11.19 1.65
CA SER A 129 12.17 -9.85 2.09
C SER A 129 13.40 -9.40 1.30
N ASN A 130 14.00 -8.26 1.65
CA ASN A 130 15.24 -7.76 1.03
C ASN A 130 15.18 -7.74 -0.50
N ALA A 131 14.18 -7.06 -1.04
CA ALA A 131 13.93 -7.04 -2.46
C ALA A 131 15.00 -6.28 -3.23
N HIS A 132 15.47 -6.88 -4.33
CA HIS A 132 16.20 -6.23 -5.41
C HIS A 132 15.36 -6.33 -6.69
N VAL A 133 15.05 -5.20 -7.31
CA VAL A 133 14.14 -5.11 -8.45
C VAL A 133 14.90 -4.68 -9.68
N TYR A 134 14.72 -5.40 -10.79
CA TYR A 134 15.35 -5.12 -12.07
C TYR A 134 14.31 -5.03 -13.19
N VAL A 135 14.45 -4.02 -14.05
CA VAL A 135 13.65 -3.86 -15.27
C VAL A 135 14.57 -3.86 -16.47
N ASN A 136 14.31 -4.74 -17.44
CA ASN A 136 15.11 -4.90 -18.66
C ASN A 136 16.62 -5.05 -18.40
N GLY A 137 16.99 -5.73 -17.30
CA GLY A 137 18.37 -5.99 -16.90
C GLY A 137 19.07 -4.85 -16.17
N LYS A 138 18.36 -3.78 -15.80
CA LYS A 138 18.88 -2.66 -15.01
C LYS A 138 18.20 -2.62 -13.64
N GLU A 139 18.94 -2.28 -12.59
CA GLU A 139 18.39 -2.15 -11.23
C GLU A 139 17.46 -0.94 -11.15
N ALA A 140 16.23 -1.18 -10.73
CA ALA A 140 15.25 -0.14 -10.40
C ALA A 140 15.43 0.35 -8.96
N GLY A 141 15.79 -0.56 -8.05
CA GLY A 141 16.06 -0.22 -6.66
C GLY A 141 16.01 -1.43 -5.74
N ILE A 142 16.23 -1.15 -4.46
CA ILE A 142 16.20 -2.12 -3.37
C ILE A 142 15.20 -1.69 -2.30
N TRP A 143 14.56 -2.64 -1.62
CA TRP A 143 13.75 -2.38 -0.44
C TRP A 143 13.92 -3.47 0.61
N ARG A 144 14.35 -3.10 1.83
CA ARG A 144 14.75 -4.07 2.87
C ARG A 144 13.56 -4.68 3.61
N ASN A 145 12.64 -3.83 4.07
CA ASN A 145 11.53 -4.25 4.90
C ASN A 145 10.45 -4.97 4.08
N GLY A 146 10.31 -6.29 4.29
CA GLY A 146 9.37 -7.10 3.51
C GLY A 146 7.90 -6.79 3.77
N TYR A 147 7.56 -6.04 4.82
CA TYR A 147 6.19 -5.66 5.13
C TYR A 147 5.73 -4.37 4.47
N ASN A 148 6.67 -3.54 3.99
CA ASN A 148 6.31 -2.23 3.47
C ASN A 148 5.74 -2.31 2.06
N THR A 149 4.82 -1.40 1.74
CA THR A 149 4.53 -1.07 0.34
C THR A 149 5.59 -0.08 -0.14
N PHE A 150 6.16 -0.33 -1.31
CA PHE A 150 7.17 0.54 -1.90
C PHE A 150 6.98 0.65 -3.41
N HIS A 151 7.53 1.70 -4.01
CA HIS A 151 7.44 1.92 -5.44
C HIS A 151 8.71 2.54 -6.02
N PHE A 152 8.95 2.33 -7.31
CA PHE A 152 10.07 2.91 -8.06
C PHE A 152 9.58 3.52 -9.37
N ASP A 153 10.08 4.71 -9.71
CA ASP A 153 9.98 5.23 -11.08
C ASP A 153 10.89 4.38 -11.98
N ILE A 154 10.29 3.72 -12.97
CA ILE A 154 10.98 2.86 -13.94
C ILE A 154 10.90 3.42 -15.37
N THR A 155 10.50 4.69 -15.53
CA THR A 155 10.29 5.34 -16.84
C THR A 155 11.52 5.25 -17.75
N ASP A 156 12.72 5.38 -17.19
CA ASP A 156 13.96 5.31 -17.96
C ASP A 156 14.48 3.87 -18.19
N LEU A 157 13.84 2.89 -17.57
CA LEU A 157 14.22 1.48 -17.66
C LEU A 157 13.35 0.69 -18.65
N ILE A 158 12.18 1.20 -19.01
CA ILE A 158 11.26 0.55 -19.95
C ILE A 158 11.71 0.67 -21.42
N ASN A 159 11.25 -0.28 -22.22
CA ASN A 159 11.44 -0.30 -23.66
C ASN A 159 10.56 0.76 -24.33
N LYS A 160 11.18 1.81 -24.89
CA LYS A 160 10.48 2.97 -25.47
C LYS A 160 9.81 2.68 -26.82
N ASP A 161 10.12 1.54 -27.44
CA ASP A 161 9.57 1.09 -28.72
C ASP A 161 8.26 0.29 -28.57
N GLY A 162 7.70 0.23 -27.36
CA GLY A 162 6.46 -0.46 -27.05
C GLY A 162 6.58 -1.98 -26.93
N LYS A 163 7.80 -2.54 -27.01
CA LYS A 163 8.04 -3.96 -26.76
C LYS A 163 7.83 -4.32 -25.29
N ASN A 164 7.57 -5.61 -25.04
CA ASN A 164 7.42 -6.15 -23.70
C ASN A 164 8.64 -5.84 -22.83
N ASN A 165 8.39 -5.58 -21.56
CA ASN A 165 9.40 -5.33 -20.55
C ASN A 165 9.59 -6.58 -19.70
N THR A 166 10.84 -6.86 -19.32
CA THR A 166 11.16 -7.93 -18.38
C THR A 166 11.31 -7.35 -16.99
N LEU A 167 10.58 -7.88 -16.02
CA LEU A 167 10.74 -7.63 -14.60
C LEU A 167 11.43 -8.84 -13.97
N ALA A 168 12.51 -8.61 -13.23
CA ALA A 168 13.15 -9.62 -12.39
C ALA A 168 13.23 -9.11 -10.96
N VAL A 169 12.87 -9.97 -10.00
CA VAL A 169 12.88 -9.62 -8.57
C VAL A 169 13.60 -10.72 -7.81
N ARG A 170 14.67 -10.34 -7.09
CA ARG A 170 15.37 -11.23 -6.16
C ARG A 170 14.95 -10.88 -4.74
N LEU A 171 14.53 -11.89 -3.99
CA LEU A 171 14.18 -11.78 -2.57
C LEU A 171 15.11 -12.69 -1.76
N GLU A 172 15.46 -12.28 -0.55
CA GLU A 172 16.32 -13.05 0.33
C GLU A 172 15.89 -12.93 1.79
N ASN A 173 15.54 -14.07 2.36
CA ASN A 173 15.27 -14.22 3.78
C ASN A 173 16.49 -14.82 4.48
N PHE A 174 16.96 -14.18 5.55
CA PHE A 174 18.05 -14.67 6.39
C PHE A 174 17.54 -15.54 7.54
N SER A 175 18.40 -16.43 8.05
CA SER A 175 18.14 -17.15 9.30
C SER A 175 17.99 -16.17 10.47
N GLU A 176 17.16 -16.49 11.46
CA GLU A 176 17.01 -15.65 12.66
C GLU A 176 16.63 -14.18 12.35
N GLN A 177 15.84 -13.93 11.29
CA GLN A 177 15.36 -12.59 10.94
C GLN A 177 13.96 -12.26 11.49
N SER A 178 13.23 -13.26 11.99
CA SER A 178 11.83 -13.08 12.43
C SER A 178 11.50 -13.92 13.65
N ARG A 179 10.54 -13.42 14.44
CA ARG A 179 10.01 -14.08 15.64
C ARG A 179 8.71 -14.84 15.42
N TRP A 180 8.13 -14.72 14.23
CA TRP A 180 6.91 -15.38 13.79
C TRP A 180 7.10 -15.87 12.35
N TYR A 181 6.13 -16.58 11.79
CA TYR A 181 6.18 -16.97 10.38
C TYR A 181 6.10 -15.74 9.46
N PRO A 182 7.17 -15.37 8.73
CA PRO A 182 7.14 -14.17 7.89
C PRO A 182 6.57 -14.44 6.49
N GLY A 183 6.42 -15.71 6.10
CA GLY A 183 6.29 -16.09 4.69
C GLY A 183 7.58 -15.82 3.90
N ALA A 184 7.56 -16.11 2.61
CA ALA A 184 8.67 -15.81 1.72
C ALA A 184 8.20 -15.69 0.27
N GLY A 185 8.45 -14.55 -0.39
CA GLY A 185 8.00 -14.33 -1.76
C GLY A 185 7.36 -12.99 -2.02
N LEU A 186 6.83 -12.84 -3.25
CA LEU A 186 5.92 -11.77 -3.63
C LEU A 186 4.53 -12.08 -3.04
N TYR A 187 4.45 -12.07 -1.72
CA TYR A 187 3.27 -12.47 -0.93
C TYR A 187 2.15 -11.42 -0.92
N ARG A 188 2.36 -10.27 -1.56
CA ARG A 188 1.34 -9.25 -1.87
C ARG A 188 1.41 -8.85 -3.34
N ASN A 189 0.45 -8.03 -3.77
CA ASN A 189 0.29 -7.63 -5.16
C ASN A 189 1.41 -6.72 -5.67
N VAL A 190 1.59 -6.74 -7.00
CA VAL A 190 2.53 -5.89 -7.74
C VAL A 190 1.76 -5.17 -8.83
N HIS A 191 1.95 -3.86 -8.94
CA HIS A 191 1.19 -2.99 -9.84
C HIS A 191 2.11 -2.18 -10.75
N VAL A 192 1.75 -2.08 -12.02
CA VAL A 192 2.34 -1.13 -12.96
C VAL A 192 1.39 0.05 -13.11
N ILE A 193 1.85 1.23 -12.73
CA ILE A 193 1.10 2.47 -12.77
C ILE A 193 1.69 3.33 -13.89
N VAL A 194 0.86 3.71 -14.86
CA VAL A 194 1.24 4.59 -15.97
C VAL A 194 0.46 5.88 -15.85
N THR A 195 1.15 7.02 -15.90
CA THR A 195 0.57 8.36 -15.82
C THR A 195 1.14 9.25 -16.91
N ASN A 196 0.57 10.44 -17.09
CA ASN A 196 1.25 11.51 -17.83
C ASN A 196 2.43 12.08 -17.03
N ASP A 197 3.33 12.81 -17.69
CA ASP A 197 4.48 13.48 -17.09
C ASP A 197 4.08 14.43 -15.96
N SER A 198 2.91 15.05 -16.12
CA SER A 198 2.22 15.88 -15.14
C SER A 198 1.08 15.06 -14.54
N HIS A 199 1.17 14.74 -13.26
CA HIS A 199 0.26 13.79 -12.62
C HIS A 199 0.23 13.95 -11.10
N ILE A 200 -0.75 13.32 -10.46
CA ILE A 200 -0.78 13.15 -9.00
C ILE A 200 0.10 11.93 -8.65
N PRO A 201 1.17 12.06 -7.84
CA PRO A 201 2.05 10.92 -7.57
C PRO A 201 1.35 9.83 -6.74
N VAL A 202 1.98 8.67 -6.61
CA VAL A 202 1.54 7.62 -5.66
C VAL A 202 1.40 8.23 -4.27
N TRP A 203 0.25 8.04 -3.63
CA TRP A 203 -0.13 8.65 -2.35
C TRP A 203 -0.12 10.18 -2.35
N GLY A 204 -0.35 10.80 -3.51
CA GLY A 204 -0.31 12.26 -3.71
C GLY A 204 -1.46 13.03 -3.04
N THR A 205 -2.46 12.36 -2.50
CA THR A 205 -3.61 12.97 -1.82
C THR A 205 -3.55 12.82 -0.30
N TYR A 206 -4.02 13.83 0.42
CA TYR A 206 -4.24 13.81 1.86
C TYR A 206 -5.60 14.42 2.17
N VAL A 207 -6.52 13.59 2.65
CA VAL A 207 -7.91 13.97 2.94
C VAL A 207 -8.11 13.98 4.45
N THR A 208 -8.58 15.09 5.00
CA THR A 208 -8.86 15.25 6.43
C THR A 208 -10.24 15.86 6.64
N THR A 209 -10.80 15.66 7.85
CA THR A 209 -12.10 16.23 8.24
C THR A 209 -11.96 17.08 9.50
N PRO A 210 -11.38 18.29 9.41
CA PRO A 210 -11.01 19.09 10.58
C PRO A 210 -12.21 19.56 11.42
N ARG A 211 -13.41 19.62 10.83
CA ARG A 211 -14.66 19.95 11.52
C ARG A 211 -15.74 18.99 11.09
N VAL A 212 -16.37 18.33 12.05
CA VAL A 212 -17.45 17.35 11.83
C VAL A 212 -18.54 17.58 12.87
N ASN A 213 -19.78 17.73 12.42
CA ASN A 213 -21.00 17.74 13.23
C ASN A 213 -22.19 17.23 12.39
N ASP A 214 -23.38 17.20 12.98
CA ASP A 214 -24.59 16.66 12.34
C ASP A 214 -25.06 17.49 11.13
N GLU A 215 -24.77 18.80 11.09
CA GLU A 215 -25.17 19.70 10.01
C GLU A 215 -24.18 19.66 8.84
N PHE A 216 -22.88 19.63 9.13
CA PHE A 216 -21.86 19.61 8.09
C PHE A 216 -20.53 18.97 8.53
N ALA A 217 -19.78 18.52 7.53
CA ALA A 217 -18.36 18.24 7.65
C ALA A 217 -17.56 19.08 6.68
N GLU A 218 -16.46 19.67 7.16
CA GLU A 218 -15.42 20.22 6.31
C GLU A 218 -14.50 19.09 5.87
N VAL A 219 -14.37 18.89 4.57
CA VAL A 219 -13.44 17.94 3.95
C VAL A 219 -12.31 18.75 3.32
N ASN A 220 -11.14 18.69 3.94
CA ASN A 220 -9.94 19.31 3.41
C ASN A 220 -9.15 18.29 2.58
N VAL A 221 -8.81 18.66 1.35
CA VAL A 221 -8.10 17.81 0.38
C VAL A 221 -6.83 18.52 -0.07
N LYS A 222 -5.69 17.98 0.33
CA LYS A 222 -4.39 18.37 -0.22
C LYS A 222 -3.99 17.43 -1.34
N THR A 223 -3.63 17.97 -2.50
CA THR A 223 -3.29 17.19 -3.69
C THR A 223 -1.95 17.66 -4.26
N LYS A 224 -0.93 16.82 -4.16
CA LYS A 224 0.39 17.03 -4.76
C LYS A 224 0.36 16.77 -6.25
N ILE A 225 1.15 17.53 -7.00
CA ILE A 225 1.30 17.43 -8.44
C ILE A 225 2.78 17.28 -8.77
N GLU A 226 3.14 16.24 -9.51
CA GLU A 226 4.42 16.15 -10.18
C GLU A 226 4.34 16.85 -11.54
N PHE A 227 5.42 17.54 -11.90
CA PHE A 227 5.56 18.25 -13.17
C PHE A 227 6.81 17.77 -13.91
N PRO A 228 6.82 17.82 -15.24
CA PRO A 228 8.03 17.56 -16.02
C PRO A 228 9.14 18.53 -15.63
N GLU A 229 10.38 18.06 -15.74
CA GLU A 229 11.57 18.85 -15.43
C GLU A 229 11.61 20.13 -16.29
N GLY A 230 11.91 21.27 -15.67
CA GLY A 230 11.93 22.58 -16.35
C GLY A 230 10.57 23.23 -16.61
N ALA A 231 9.46 22.64 -16.13
CA ALA A 231 8.15 23.28 -16.18
C ALA A 231 8.11 24.55 -15.30
N ASN A 232 8.02 25.73 -15.94
CA ASN A 232 8.02 27.03 -15.26
C ASN A 232 6.64 27.69 -15.18
N ASN A 233 5.60 27.10 -15.80
CA ASN A 233 4.26 27.69 -15.82
C ASN A 233 3.21 26.77 -15.19
N SER A 234 3.00 26.93 -13.88
CA SER A 234 1.91 26.25 -13.17
C SER A 234 0.52 26.82 -13.50
N SER A 235 0.42 28.02 -14.11
CA SER A 235 -0.87 28.70 -14.31
C SER A 235 -1.82 28.03 -15.32
N ASP A 236 -1.31 27.07 -16.11
CA ASP A 236 -2.10 26.29 -17.06
C ASP A 236 -2.83 25.11 -16.42
N TYR A 237 -2.55 24.81 -15.13
CA TYR A 237 -3.11 23.68 -14.41
C TYR A 237 -4.31 24.06 -13.57
N GLU A 238 -5.32 23.20 -13.62
CA GLU A 238 -6.56 23.30 -12.85
C GLU A 238 -6.83 21.96 -12.19
N LEU A 239 -7.25 21.98 -10.92
CA LEU A 239 -7.69 20.79 -10.21
C LEU A 239 -9.18 20.90 -9.90
N GLU A 240 -9.94 19.97 -10.45
CA GLU A 240 -11.32 19.73 -10.07
C GLU A 240 -11.38 18.59 -9.05
N THR A 241 -11.90 18.89 -7.86
CA THR A 241 -12.08 17.92 -6.79
C THR A 241 -13.56 17.74 -6.52
N VAL A 242 -14.02 16.49 -6.60
CA VAL A 242 -15.41 16.09 -6.35
C VAL A 242 -15.45 15.08 -5.21
N VAL A 243 -16.16 15.39 -4.13
CA VAL A 243 -16.51 14.42 -3.09
C VAL A 243 -17.78 13.70 -3.50
N LYS A 244 -17.76 12.37 -3.48
CA LYS A 244 -18.89 11.50 -3.83
C LYS A 244 -19.27 10.60 -2.67
N ASP A 245 -20.57 10.37 -2.51
CA ASP A 245 -21.10 9.37 -1.57
C ASP A 245 -20.82 7.93 -2.03
N ILE A 246 -21.29 6.96 -1.26
CA ILE A 246 -21.11 5.53 -1.52
C ILE A 246 -21.80 5.04 -2.80
N GLU A 247 -22.84 5.74 -3.24
CA GLU A 247 -23.57 5.46 -4.48
C GLU A 247 -22.90 6.11 -5.71
N GLY A 248 -21.91 6.97 -5.47
CA GLY A 248 -21.17 7.70 -6.50
C GLY A 248 -21.78 9.06 -6.85
N ASN A 249 -22.78 9.54 -6.11
CA ASN A 249 -23.38 10.85 -6.33
C ASN A 249 -22.44 11.95 -5.81
N PRO A 250 -22.23 13.05 -6.55
CA PRO A 250 -21.44 14.18 -6.06
C PRO A 250 -22.18 14.90 -4.93
N VAL A 251 -21.50 15.07 -3.79
CA VAL A 251 -22.03 15.76 -2.60
C VAL A 251 -21.32 17.08 -2.31
N ALA A 252 -20.11 17.27 -2.85
CA ALA A 252 -19.40 18.55 -2.84
C ALA A 252 -18.43 18.63 -4.02
N GLN A 253 -18.14 19.84 -4.51
CA GLN A 253 -17.23 20.06 -5.63
C GLN A 253 -16.50 21.40 -5.49
N GLN A 254 -15.23 21.43 -5.86
CA GLN A 254 -14.42 22.65 -5.94
C GLN A 254 -13.46 22.57 -7.14
N ILE A 255 -13.22 23.71 -7.79
CA ILE A 255 -12.28 23.84 -8.91
C ILE A 255 -11.34 25.00 -8.62
N ASP A 256 -10.05 24.71 -8.59
CA ASP A 256 -9.00 25.70 -8.34
C ASP A 256 -7.99 25.69 -9.49
N LYS A 257 -7.42 26.86 -9.79
CA LYS A 257 -6.27 26.98 -10.68
C LYS A 257 -4.99 27.12 -9.87
N LEU A 258 -3.93 26.47 -10.33
CA LEU A 258 -2.65 26.55 -9.65
C LEU A 258 -2.03 27.93 -9.91
N GLY A 259 -1.72 28.68 -8.85
CA GLY A 259 -1.03 29.95 -8.99
C GLY A 259 0.37 29.78 -9.61
N ALA A 260 0.86 30.80 -10.32
CA ALA A 260 2.18 30.79 -10.97
C ALA A 260 3.37 30.51 -10.02
N PHE A 261 3.16 30.64 -8.71
CA PHE A 261 4.16 30.44 -7.65
C PHE A 261 3.71 29.40 -6.60
N ALA A 262 2.70 28.58 -6.88
CA ALA A 262 2.19 27.61 -5.93
C ALA A 262 3.16 26.43 -5.73
N ASN A 263 3.17 25.86 -4.53
CA ASN A 263 4.10 24.81 -4.07
C ASN A 263 3.77 23.40 -4.62
N LYS A 264 3.53 23.28 -5.93
CA LYS A 264 3.15 22.01 -6.60
C LYS A 264 2.05 21.22 -5.85
N GLU A 265 1.17 21.92 -5.14
CA GLU A 265 0.14 21.33 -4.29
C GLU A 265 -1.10 22.23 -4.32
N PHE A 266 -2.27 21.60 -4.40
CA PHE A 266 -3.56 22.24 -4.17
C PHE A 266 -4.04 21.95 -2.75
N ASP A 267 -4.71 22.91 -2.13
CA ASP A 267 -5.31 22.79 -0.80
C ASP A 267 -6.76 23.30 -0.86
N GLN A 268 -7.70 22.36 -0.98
CA GLN A 268 -9.13 22.65 -1.21
C GLN A 268 -9.96 22.29 0.03
N SER A 269 -10.97 23.09 0.33
CA SER A 269 -11.87 22.89 1.49
C SER A 269 -13.31 22.83 1.00
N LEU A 270 -13.89 21.64 1.06
CA LEU A 270 -15.23 21.32 0.59
C LEU A 270 -16.17 21.09 1.77
N ILE A 271 -17.43 21.49 1.65
CA ILE A 271 -18.45 21.29 2.68
C ILE A 271 -19.41 20.18 2.26
N VAL A 272 -19.50 19.13 3.06
CA VAL A 272 -20.50 18.07 2.93
C VAL A 272 -21.60 18.32 3.94
N MET A 273 -22.81 18.61 3.47
CA MET A 273 -23.98 18.84 4.32
C MET A 273 -24.60 17.52 4.77
N ASN A 274 -25.08 17.47 6.02
CA ASN A 274 -25.69 16.29 6.64
C ASN A 274 -24.84 15.02 6.44
N PRO A 275 -23.56 15.03 6.87
CA PRO A 275 -22.63 13.94 6.56
C PRO A 275 -23.07 12.63 7.23
N VAL A 276 -22.95 11.52 6.52
CA VAL A 276 -23.09 10.18 7.10
C VAL A 276 -21.73 9.75 7.61
N LEU A 277 -21.58 9.68 8.93
CA LEU A 277 -20.27 9.44 9.56
C LEU A 277 -19.80 8.00 9.33
N TRP A 278 -18.47 7.85 9.19
CA TRP A 278 -17.83 6.55 9.34
C TRP A 278 -17.81 6.16 10.81
N ASP A 279 -18.22 4.93 11.08
CA ASP A 279 -18.36 4.38 12.42
C ASP A 279 -18.10 2.87 12.44
N ILE A 280 -17.82 2.30 13.61
CA ILE A 280 -17.66 0.84 13.76
C ILE A 280 -18.98 0.09 13.54
N GLU A 281 -20.12 0.74 13.77
CA GLU A 281 -21.46 0.15 13.52
C GLU A 281 -22.03 0.57 12.16
N GLN A 282 -21.55 1.69 11.60
CA GLN A 282 -21.96 2.24 10.33
C GLN A 282 -20.72 2.72 9.55
N PRO A 283 -19.98 1.82 8.88
CA PRO A 283 -18.71 2.15 8.21
C PRO A 283 -18.93 2.87 6.88
N ASN A 284 -19.57 4.04 6.91
CA ASN A 284 -19.88 4.80 5.72
C ASN A 284 -18.61 5.38 5.09
N LEU A 285 -18.46 5.20 3.78
CA LEU A 285 -17.32 5.68 3.00
C LEU A 285 -17.74 6.68 1.94
N TYR A 286 -16.83 7.60 1.64
CA TYR A 286 -16.90 8.54 0.54
C TYR A 286 -15.70 8.32 -0.38
N SER A 287 -15.75 8.92 -1.57
CA SER A 287 -14.59 9.03 -2.45
C SER A 287 -14.33 10.47 -2.85
N VAL A 288 -13.06 10.86 -2.88
CA VAL A 288 -12.59 12.10 -3.51
C VAL A 288 -12.07 11.73 -4.89
N GLN A 289 -12.66 12.32 -5.93
CA GLN A 289 -12.14 12.27 -7.30
C GLN A 289 -11.42 13.58 -7.60
N SER A 290 -10.10 13.52 -7.76
CA SER A 290 -9.24 14.64 -8.11
C SER A 290 -8.86 14.55 -9.59
N THR A 291 -9.40 15.46 -10.40
CA THR A 291 -9.20 15.52 -11.85
C THR A 291 -8.29 16.68 -12.19
N LEU A 292 -7.05 16.36 -12.57
CA LEU A 292 -6.06 17.34 -12.99
C LEU A 292 -6.25 17.65 -14.47
N LYS A 293 -6.34 18.94 -14.80
CA LYS A 293 -6.46 19.45 -16.16
C LYS A 293 -5.29 20.37 -16.48
N LYS A 294 -4.89 20.38 -17.75
CA LYS A 294 -3.93 21.33 -18.33
C LYS A 294 -4.56 21.98 -19.56
N ALA A 295 -4.66 23.30 -19.55
CA ALA A 295 -5.31 24.08 -20.63
C ALA A 295 -6.70 23.51 -21.04
N GLY A 296 -7.49 23.09 -20.04
CA GLY A 296 -8.84 22.54 -20.22
C GLY A 296 -8.91 21.05 -20.59
N SER A 297 -7.79 20.40 -20.90
CA SER A 297 -7.75 18.95 -21.17
C SER A 297 -7.45 18.17 -19.89
N VAL A 298 -8.19 17.09 -19.62
CA VAL A 298 -7.88 16.18 -18.51
C VAL A 298 -6.55 15.50 -18.78
N ILE A 299 -5.66 15.52 -17.80
CA ILE A 299 -4.34 14.86 -17.84
C ILE A 299 -4.16 13.80 -16.77
N ASP A 300 -4.91 13.84 -15.67
CA ASP A 300 -4.90 12.75 -14.68
C ASP A 300 -6.23 12.72 -13.91
N THR A 301 -6.58 11.56 -13.40
CA THR A 301 -7.73 11.37 -12.51
C THR A 301 -7.33 10.38 -11.42
N TYR A 302 -7.35 10.84 -10.18
CA TYR A 302 -6.96 10.08 -9.00
C TYR A 302 -8.14 9.98 -8.05
N ASN A 303 -8.47 8.76 -7.60
CA ASN A 303 -9.56 8.54 -6.64
C ASN A 303 -8.97 8.18 -5.27
N THR A 304 -9.49 8.79 -4.21
CA THR A 304 -9.11 8.51 -2.82
C THR A 304 -10.36 8.15 -2.03
N THR A 305 -10.42 6.93 -1.51
CA THR A 305 -11.46 6.54 -0.55
C THR A 305 -11.14 7.11 0.82
N PHE A 306 -12.14 7.60 1.54
CA PHE A 306 -12.01 8.10 2.91
C PHE A 306 -13.33 7.96 3.68
N GLY A 307 -13.30 8.24 4.99
CA GLY A 307 -14.51 8.32 5.82
C GLY A 307 -14.52 9.58 6.67
N ILE A 308 -15.72 10.11 6.92
CA ILE A 308 -15.91 11.31 7.75
C ILE A 308 -16.10 10.88 9.20
N ARG A 309 -15.14 11.17 10.07
CA ARG A 309 -15.20 10.84 11.50
C ARG A 309 -14.33 11.76 12.34
N ASP A 310 -14.74 11.96 13.58
CA ASP A 310 -13.94 12.64 14.62
C ASP A 310 -13.35 11.61 15.57
N ILE A 311 -12.05 11.75 15.87
CA ILE A 311 -11.36 10.93 16.86
C ILE A 311 -10.71 11.82 17.92
N LYS A 312 -10.87 11.47 19.19
CA LYS A 312 -10.27 12.20 20.32
C LYS A 312 -9.74 11.24 21.37
N ILE A 313 -8.56 11.53 21.89
CA ILE A 313 -8.02 10.89 23.10
C ILE A 313 -8.00 11.94 24.19
N ILE A 314 -8.82 11.74 25.21
CA ILE A 314 -8.93 12.67 26.34
C ILE A 314 -8.23 12.04 27.56
N PRO A 315 -7.23 12.71 28.15
CA PRO A 315 -6.53 12.19 29.33
C PRO A 315 -7.52 11.82 30.45
N ASN A 316 -7.33 10.65 31.05
CA ASN A 316 -8.18 10.08 32.11
C ASN A 316 -9.62 9.70 31.72
N GLU A 317 -10.09 10.03 30.51
CA GLU A 317 -11.44 9.65 30.03
C GLU A 317 -11.38 8.52 29.00
N GLY A 318 -10.41 8.55 28.08
CA GLY A 318 -10.18 7.48 27.10
C GLY A 318 -10.31 7.93 25.64
N PHE A 319 -10.67 6.98 24.78
CA PHE A 319 -10.82 7.20 23.34
C PHE A 319 -12.28 7.48 22.99
N PHE A 320 -12.48 8.49 22.15
CA PHE A 320 -13.78 8.90 21.63
C PHE A 320 -13.79 8.82 20.11
N LEU A 321 -14.87 8.26 19.57
CA LEU A 321 -15.19 8.25 18.14
C LEU A 321 -16.53 8.99 17.98
N ASN A 322 -16.61 9.97 17.09
CA ASN A 322 -17.84 10.74 16.83
C ASN A 322 -18.53 11.21 18.13
N GLY A 323 -17.75 11.75 19.08
CA GLY A 323 -18.24 12.29 20.35
C GLY A 323 -18.65 11.26 21.43
N ARG A 324 -18.61 9.95 21.14
CA ARG A 324 -18.94 8.90 22.13
C ARG A 324 -17.70 8.14 22.59
N MET A 325 -17.65 7.78 23.86
CA MET A 325 -16.56 6.96 24.40
C MET A 325 -16.61 5.55 23.81
N VAL A 326 -15.50 5.08 23.25
CA VAL A 326 -15.34 3.73 22.70
C VAL A 326 -14.17 3.05 23.41
N LYS A 327 -14.43 1.87 23.98
CA LYS A 327 -13.37 0.99 24.49
C LYS A 327 -12.86 0.10 23.38
N PHE A 328 -11.53 -0.04 23.28
CA PHE A 328 -10.92 -1.03 22.41
C PHE A 328 -11.16 -2.44 22.98
N LYS A 329 -12.00 -3.21 22.29
CA LYS A 329 -12.11 -4.66 22.43
C LYS A 329 -11.16 -5.26 21.39
N GLY A 330 -9.86 -5.03 21.61
CA GLY A 330 -8.83 -5.22 20.62
C GLY A 330 -8.22 -6.63 20.61
N VAL A 331 -7.76 -7.07 19.44
CA VAL A 331 -6.90 -8.26 19.28
C VAL A 331 -5.61 -7.91 18.54
N CYS A 332 -4.55 -8.68 18.79
CA CYS A 332 -3.34 -8.65 17.96
C CYS A 332 -3.48 -9.70 16.86
N MET A 333 -3.15 -9.34 15.62
CA MET A 333 -3.18 -10.24 14.48
C MET A 333 -1.83 -10.23 13.76
N HIS A 334 -1.24 -11.41 13.60
CA HIS A 334 -0.20 -11.61 12.59
C HIS A 334 -0.81 -11.62 11.18
N HIS A 335 0.04 -11.49 10.18
CA HIS A 335 -0.38 -11.27 8.79
C HIS A 335 -0.76 -12.56 8.03
N ASP A 336 -0.39 -13.74 8.54
CA ASP A 336 -0.65 -14.99 7.84
C ASP A 336 -2.14 -15.34 7.83
N LEU A 337 -2.53 -16.09 6.80
CA LEU A 337 -3.89 -16.53 6.56
C LEU A 337 -4.00 -18.05 6.78
N GLY A 338 -3.24 -18.56 7.76
CA GLY A 338 -3.18 -19.97 8.13
C GLY A 338 -2.71 -20.85 6.96
N PRO A 339 -3.52 -21.80 6.46
CA PRO A 339 -3.14 -22.68 5.35
C PRO A 339 -2.78 -21.97 4.03
N LEU A 340 -3.15 -20.70 3.86
CA LEU A 340 -2.75 -19.90 2.70
C LEU A 340 -1.35 -19.28 2.85
N GLY A 341 -0.74 -19.38 4.03
CA GLY A 341 0.53 -18.76 4.36
C GLY A 341 0.42 -17.23 4.38
N GLY A 342 1.48 -16.56 3.95
CA GLY A 342 1.52 -15.10 3.85
C GLY A 342 0.81 -14.54 2.61
N ALA A 343 0.52 -15.36 1.59
CA ALA A 343 -0.05 -14.88 0.33
C ALA A 343 -1.41 -14.19 0.55
N VAL A 344 -1.47 -12.88 0.29
CA VAL A 344 -2.64 -12.06 0.63
C VAL A 344 -3.89 -12.54 -0.11
N ASN A 345 -5.03 -12.56 0.61
CA ASN A 345 -6.31 -12.97 0.07
C ASN A 345 -7.46 -12.21 0.74
N ASP A 346 -8.14 -11.35 -0.02
CA ASP A 346 -9.22 -10.48 0.48
C ASP A 346 -10.36 -11.29 1.14
N ALA A 347 -10.77 -12.42 0.56
CA ALA A 347 -11.85 -13.24 1.11
C ALA A 347 -11.48 -13.86 2.48
N ALA A 348 -10.23 -14.33 2.63
CA ALA A 348 -9.73 -14.88 3.89
C ALA A 348 -9.57 -13.80 4.97
N ILE A 349 -9.08 -12.61 4.60
CA ILE A 349 -8.99 -11.45 5.48
C ILE A 349 -10.39 -11.05 5.99
N ARG A 350 -11.36 -10.85 5.08
CA ARG A 350 -12.74 -10.53 5.47
C ARG A 350 -13.37 -11.61 6.33
N ARG A 351 -13.01 -12.88 6.11
CA ARG A 351 -13.45 -13.98 6.98
C ARG A 351 -12.89 -13.83 8.40
N GLN A 352 -11.60 -13.53 8.56
CA GLN A 352 -11.01 -13.29 9.87
C GLN A 352 -11.68 -12.11 10.57
N ILE A 353 -11.87 -10.97 9.88
CA ILE A 353 -12.54 -9.79 10.45
C ILE A 353 -13.97 -10.13 10.91
N ARG A 354 -14.77 -10.85 10.10
CA ARG A 354 -16.13 -11.26 10.49
C ARG A 354 -16.14 -12.10 11.76
N ILE A 355 -15.25 -13.09 11.86
CA ILE A 355 -15.14 -13.94 13.06
C ILE A 355 -14.79 -13.10 14.29
N LEU A 356 -13.90 -12.11 14.14
CA LEU A 356 -13.55 -11.21 15.22
C LEU A 356 -14.75 -10.32 15.62
N GLN A 357 -15.50 -9.80 14.66
CA GLN A 357 -16.72 -9.02 14.94
C GLN A 357 -17.79 -9.85 15.64
N ASP A 358 -17.98 -11.12 15.22
CA ASP A 358 -18.88 -12.06 15.90
C ASP A 358 -18.44 -12.33 17.35
N MET A 359 -17.13 -12.29 17.62
CA MET A 359 -16.56 -12.35 18.97
C MET A 359 -16.74 -11.04 19.76
N GLY A 360 -17.16 -9.95 19.11
CA GLY A 360 -17.37 -8.63 19.70
C GLY A 360 -16.15 -7.70 19.62
N VAL A 361 -15.15 -8.02 18.80
CA VAL A 361 -13.95 -7.21 18.57
C VAL A 361 -14.30 -5.98 17.74
N ASN A 362 -13.70 -4.84 18.08
CA ASN A 362 -13.83 -3.58 17.33
C ASN A 362 -12.50 -2.92 16.95
N ALA A 363 -11.37 -3.56 17.29
CA ALA A 363 -10.06 -3.08 16.92
C ALA A 363 -9.05 -4.21 16.66
N ILE A 364 -8.15 -4.00 15.71
CA ILE A 364 -7.01 -4.87 15.43
C ILE A 364 -5.72 -4.04 15.60
N ARG A 365 -4.77 -4.58 16.37
CA ARG A 365 -3.37 -4.17 16.32
C ARG A 365 -2.65 -5.04 15.30
N THR A 366 -1.98 -4.43 14.33
CA THR A 366 -1.29 -5.13 13.24
C THR A 366 0.10 -5.61 13.71
N SER A 367 0.12 -6.53 14.68
CA SER A 367 1.32 -7.03 15.33
C SER A 367 2.24 -7.79 14.35
N HIS A 368 3.46 -7.34 14.06
CA HIS A 368 4.14 -6.11 14.51
C HIS A 368 4.76 -5.38 13.32
N ASN A 369 3.93 -5.15 12.30
CA ASN A 369 4.37 -4.77 10.97
C ASN A 369 3.26 -4.15 10.13
N MET A 370 3.66 -3.45 9.07
CA MET A 370 2.71 -2.82 8.14
C MET A 370 1.72 -3.87 7.60
N PRO A 371 0.40 -3.62 7.70
CA PRO A 371 -0.62 -4.52 7.20
C PRO A 371 -0.68 -4.55 5.68
N ALA A 372 -1.33 -5.57 5.12
CA ALA A 372 -1.63 -5.59 3.70
C ALA A 372 -2.69 -4.51 3.37
N PRO A 373 -2.62 -3.84 2.20
CA PRO A 373 -3.64 -2.88 1.78
C PRO A 373 -5.06 -3.46 1.81
N GLU A 374 -5.20 -4.75 1.53
CA GLU A 374 -6.47 -5.49 1.59
C GLU A 374 -7.04 -5.58 3.01
N LEU A 375 -6.19 -5.69 4.05
CA LEU A 375 -6.63 -5.66 5.45
C LEU A 375 -7.16 -4.26 5.82
N VAL A 376 -6.46 -3.21 5.39
CA VAL A 376 -6.88 -1.82 5.67
C VAL A 376 -8.18 -1.49 4.94
N LYS A 377 -8.29 -1.86 3.65
CA LYS A 377 -9.53 -1.72 2.87
C LYS A 377 -10.69 -2.48 3.51
N ALA A 378 -10.48 -3.73 3.91
CA ALA A 378 -11.54 -4.51 4.55
C ALA A 378 -11.93 -3.90 5.91
N ALA A 379 -10.98 -3.36 6.67
CA ALA A 379 -11.25 -2.70 7.95
C ALA A 379 -12.06 -1.42 7.79
N ASP A 380 -11.75 -0.60 6.77
CA ASP A 380 -12.52 0.58 6.41
C ASP A 380 -13.97 0.24 6.06
N GLU A 381 -14.17 -0.77 5.22
CA GLU A 381 -15.49 -1.18 4.72
C GLU A 381 -16.34 -1.91 5.76
N MET A 382 -15.70 -2.52 6.77
CA MET A 382 -16.38 -3.37 7.75
C MET A 382 -16.51 -2.72 9.13
N GLY A 383 -15.95 -1.54 9.37
CA GLY A 383 -16.04 -0.86 10.66
C GLY A 383 -15.11 -1.47 11.72
N MET A 384 -13.89 -1.84 11.33
CA MET A 384 -12.87 -2.36 12.23
C MET A 384 -11.78 -1.29 12.42
N MET A 385 -11.53 -0.85 13.66
CA MET A 385 -10.44 0.11 13.91
C MET A 385 -9.09 -0.57 13.82
N LEU A 386 -8.07 0.14 13.34
CA LEU A 386 -6.70 -0.34 13.22
C LEU A 386 -5.73 0.52 14.03
N ALA A 387 -4.92 -0.16 14.83
CA ALA A 387 -3.64 0.35 15.32
C ALA A 387 -2.55 -0.22 14.41
N VAL A 388 -2.10 0.59 13.45
CA VAL A 388 -1.10 0.21 12.45
C VAL A 388 0.28 0.30 13.10
N GLU A 389 0.98 -0.82 13.17
CA GLU A 389 2.31 -0.93 13.77
C GLU A 389 3.39 -1.14 12.72
N THR A 390 4.54 -0.46 12.85
CA THR A 390 5.59 -0.51 11.81
C THR A 390 6.73 -1.47 12.15
N PHE A 391 7.20 -1.49 13.40
CA PHE A 391 8.43 -2.17 13.78
C PHE A 391 8.24 -3.08 15.00
N ASP A 392 8.96 -4.20 15.00
CA ASP A 392 9.11 -5.05 16.18
C ASP A 392 10.42 -4.80 16.94
N GLU A 393 11.41 -4.20 16.28
CA GLU A 393 12.67 -3.79 16.89
C GLU A 393 13.14 -2.51 16.18
N TRP A 394 13.90 -1.69 16.90
CA TRP A 394 14.56 -0.53 16.30
C TRP A 394 16.01 -0.88 15.97
N GLY A 395 17.00 -0.14 16.44
CA GLY A 395 18.41 -0.43 16.14
C GLY A 395 19.07 -1.38 17.14
N ILE A 396 18.41 -1.71 18.26
CA ILE A 396 18.84 -2.80 19.14
C ILE A 396 18.11 -4.10 18.72
N ALA A 397 18.87 -5.17 18.49
CA ALA A 397 18.35 -6.44 18.00
C ALA A 397 17.51 -7.19 19.04
N LYS A 398 16.36 -7.73 18.63
CA LYS A 398 15.71 -8.88 19.26
C LYS A 398 16.13 -10.19 18.62
N VAL A 399 16.50 -10.16 17.33
CA VAL A 399 16.96 -11.32 16.57
C VAL A 399 18.19 -10.98 15.73
N SER A 400 19.07 -11.96 15.49
CA SER A 400 20.40 -11.75 14.92
C SER A 400 20.40 -11.03 13.56
N ASN A 401 19.40 -11.30 12.72
CA ASN A 401 19.25 -10.72 11.38
C ASN A 401 17.93 -9.96 11.22
N GLY A 402 17.43 -9.35 12.29
CA GLY A 402 16.19 -8.58 12.25
C GLY A 402 16.35 -7.22 11.59
N TYR A 403 15.30 -6.39 11.71
CA TYR A 403 15.28 -5.04 11.14
C TYR A 403 16.33 -4.10 11.73
N ASN A 404 16.93 -4.43 12.88
CA ASN A 404 17.99 -3.65 13.50
C ASN A 404 19.20 -3.42 12.59
N LYS A 405 19.44 -4.31 11.64
CA LYS A 405 20.48 -4.17 10.61
C LYS A 405 20.24 -3.01 9.65
N TYR A 406 18.99 -2.57 9.53
CA TYR A 406 18.55 -1.59 8.54
C TYR A 406 17.99 -0.31 9.17
N PHE A 407 17.63 -0.33 10.45
CA PHE A 407 16.89 0.75 11.12
C PHE A 407 17.46 2.15 10.88
N ASP A 408 18.76 2.36 11.12
CA ASP A 408 19.36 3.70 11.04
C ASP A 408 19.35 4.28 9.61
N GLU A 409 19.25 3.45 8.56
CA GLU A 409 19.18 3.88 7.15
C GLU A 409 17.74 3.89 6.60
N TRP A 410 16.89 2.96 7.05
CA TRP A 410 15.60 2.68 6.41
C TRP A 410 14.38 3.13 7.20
N ALA A 411 14.50 3.41 8.51
CA ALA A 411 13.33 3.66 9.35
C ALA A 411 12.49 4.85 8.87
N GLU A 412 13.12 5.94 8.42
CA GLU A 412 12.37 7.10 7.90
C GLU A 412 11.59 6.75 6.64
N LYS A 413 12.23 6.08 5.67
CA LYS A 413 11.57 5.65 4.42
C LYS A 413 10.38 4.74 4.73
N ASP A 414 10.58 3.80 5.65
CA ASP A 414 9.54 2.84 5.99
C ASP A 414 8.34 3.48 6.70
N VAL A 415 8.58 4.40 7.65
CA VAL A 415 7.49 5.12 8.34
C VAL A 415 6.77 6.07 7.39
N VAL A 416 7.49 6.80 6.53
CA VAL A 416 6.89 7.69 5.54
C VAL A 416 5.95 6.92 4.62
N ASN A 417 6.37 5.77 4.09
CA ASN A 417 5.52 4.95 3.23
C ASN A 417 4.26 4.45 3.96
N VAL A 418 4.39 3.95 5.19
CA VAL A 418 3.24 3.48 5.99
C VAL A 418 2.22 4.61 6.19
N VAL A 419 2.68 5.79 6.61
CA VAL A 419 1.79 6.93 6.87
C VAL A 419 1.18 7.44 5.58
N HIS A 420 1.97 7.65 4.53
CA HIS A 420 1.45 8.16 3.26
C HIS A 420 0.45 7.21 2.61
N HIS A 421 0.70 5.90 2.70
CA HIS A 421 -0.21 4.90 2.17
C HIS A 421 -1.54 4.92 2.92
N PHE A 422 -1.53 4.97 4.26
CA PHE A 422 -2.74 4.74 5.05
C PHE A 422 -3.37 5.97 5.74
N ARG A 423 -2.83 7.18 5.57
CA ARG A 423 -3.34 8.41 6.22
C ARG A 423 -4.77 8.81 5.85
N ASN A 424 -5.31 8.29 4.75
CA ASN A 424 -6.67 8.58 4.29
C ASN A 424 -7.69 7.54 4.78
N ASN A 425 -7.23 6.42 5.35
CA ASN A 425 -8.07 5.30 5.74
C ASN A 425 -8.78 5.60 7.08
N PRO A 426 -10.12 5.65 7.13
CA PRO A 426 -10.85 5.99 8.34
C PRO A 426 -10.69 4.96 9.47
N SER A 427 -10.40 3.70 9.14
CA SER A 427 -10.12 2.65 10.13
C SER A 427 -8.84 2.89 10.92
N VAL A 428 -7.84 3.58 10.35
CA VAL A 428 -6.57 3.82 11.03
C VAL A 428 -6.75 4.92 12.07
N VAL A 429 -6.70 4.52 13.35
CA VAL A 429 -6.91 5.43 14.49
C VAL A 429 -5.65 5.67 15.31
N MET A 430 -4.62 4.84 15.14
CA MET A 430 -3.34 4.95 15.84
C MET A 430 -2.17 4.44 14.98
N TRP A 431 -1.02 5.08 15.14
CA TRP A 431 0.26 4.67 14.56
C TRP A 431 1.20 4.20 15.67
N PHE A 432 1.56 2.92 15.66
CA PHE A 432 2.46 2.30 16.63
C PHE A 432 3.88 2.26 16.05
N ILE A 433 4.79 2.99 16.68
CA ILE A 433 6.18 3.12 16.23
C ILE A 433 7.07 1.92 16.58
N GLY A 434 6.61 1.02 17.43
CA GLY A 434 7.41 -0.13 17.88
C GLY A 434 6.69 -1.02 18.88
N ASN A 435 6.93 -2.33 18.81
CA ASN A 435 6.53 -3.31 19.83
C ASN A 435 7.71 -3.65 20.74
N GLU A 436 7.56 -3.52 22.06
CA GLU A 436 8.51 -4.06 23.07
C GLU A 436 9.99 -3.84 22.73
N VAL A 437 10.33 -2.66 22.21
CA VAL A 437 11.68 -2.39 21.71
C VAL A 437 12.68 -2.31 22.87
N GLU A 438 13.88 -2.86 22.66
CA GLU A 438 14.93 -2.93 23.70
C GLU A 438 15.44 -1.55 24.12
N GLU A 439 15.26 -0.53 23.28
CA GLU A 439 15.58 0.85 23.57
C GLU A 439 14.85 1.41 24.81
N GLN A 440 13.76 0.79 25.25
CA GLN A 440 13.08 1.15 26.49
C GLN A 440 14.00 1.06 27.73
N SER A 441 15.02 0.19 27.68
CA SER A 441 15.93 -0.08 28.78
C SER A 441 17.17 0.82 28.80
N VAL A 442 17.33 1.75 27.84
CA VAL A 442 18.51 2.62 27.74
C VAL A 442 18.15 4.11 27.75
N MET A 443 19.00 4.93 28.38
CA MET A 443 18.73 6.37 28.59
C MET A 443 18.49 7.14 27.29
N TRP A 444 19.12 6.75 26.19
CA TRP A 444 18.98 7.44 24.90
C TRP A 444 17.79 6.95 24.05
N GLY A 445 17.08 5.89 24.46
CA GLY A 445 16.00 5.29 23.70
C GLY A 445 14.83 6.22 23.40
N ALA A 446 14.53 7.15 24.33
CA ALA A 446 13.52 8.19 24.13
C ALA A 446 13.79 9.10 22.93
N ARG A 447 15.06 9.27 22.53
CA ARG A 447 15.42 10.04 21.32
C ARG A 447 15.02 9.32 20.04
N ARG A 448 15.16 7.98 19.99
CA ARG A 448 14.67 7.18 18.85
C ARG A 448 13.15 7.20 18.77
N ALA A 449 12.47 7.09 19.90
CA ALA A 449 11.02 7.23 19.96
C ALA A 449 10.56 8.59 19.41
N ARG A 450 11.23 9.68 19.82
CA ARG A 450 10.94 11.03 19.33
C ARG A 450 11.21 11.19 17.83
N PHE A 451 12.31 10.64 17.33
CA PHE A 451 12.62 10.63 15.90
C PHE A 451 11.48 10.03 15.05
N LEU A 452 10.96 8.86 15.45
CA LEU A 452 9.85 8.22 14.74
C LEU A 452 8.54 9.01 14.86
N GLN A 453 8.26 9.56 16.06
CA GLN A 453 7.11 10.44 16.26
C GLN A 453 7.17 11.68 15.36
N ASP A 454 8.33 12.32 15.25
CA ASP A 454 8.53 13.51 14.42
C ASP A 454 8.31 13.20 12.94
N ILE A 455 8.59 11.97 12.47
CA ILE A 455 8.29 11.56 11.09
C ILE A 455 6.78 11.45 10.87
N ILE A 456 6.05 10.83 11.80
CA ILE A 456 4.58 10.65 11.69
C ILE A 456 3.83 12.00 11.72
N GLN A 457 4.38 13.01 12.41
CA GLN A 457 3.75 14.32 12.58
C GLN A 457 4.02 15.31 11.44
N ARG A 458 4.94 15.01 10.52
CA ARG A 458 5.22 15.81 9.32
C ARG A 458 4.16 15.57 8.25
#